data_AF-H6Q758-F1
#
_entry.id   AF-H6Q758-F1
#
_cell.length_a   1.000
_cell.length_b   1.000
_cell.length_c   1.000
_cell.angle_alpha   90.00
_cell.angle_beta   90.00
_cell.angle_gamma   90.00
#
_symmetry.space_group_name_H-M   'P 1'
#
loop_
_entity.id
_entity.type
_entity.pdbx_description
1 polymer ?
#
loop_
_entity_poly.entity_id
_entity_poly.type
_entity_poly.pdbx_seq_one_letter_code
_entity_poly.pdbx_strand_id
1 'polypeptide(L)' 'MQMPPGVRYKVFKTKKLAIYYLFDDTEIGQIPEKKVVRGGHEFYFFKDAVVIKPIKETSQAQEAPST' A
#
# COMPACT_ATOMS: atom_id res chain seq x y z
N MET A 1 -10.30 8.71 -2.40
CA MET A 1 -8.85 8.83 -2.10
C MET A 1 -8.15 9.32 -3.35
N GLN A 2 -7.33 10.36 -3.27
CA GLN A 2 -6.54 10.87 -4.40
C GLN A 2 -5.07 10.58 -4.08
N MET A 3 -4.39 9.86 -4.98
CA MET A 3 -2.98 9.54 -4.81
C MET A 3 -2.12 10.73 -5.25
N PRO A 4 -0.99 11.02 -4.56
CA PRO A 4 -0.08 12.07 -4.99
C PRO A 4 0.42 11.84 -6.42
N PRO A 5 0.58 12.90 -7.24
CA PRO A 5 1.15 12.76 -8.57
C PRO A 5 2.59 12.22 -8.48
N GLY A 6 2.93 11.26 -9.35
CA GLY A 6 4.26 10.64 -9.40
C GLY A 6 4.42 9.34 -8.59
N VAL A 7 3.42 8.95 -7.80
CA VAL A 7 3.47 7.71 -7.01
C VAL A 7 3.17 6.51 -7.90
N ARG A 8 4.06 5.52 -7.91
CA ARG A 8 3.79 4.25 -8.60
C ARG A 8 2.99 3.36 -7.66
N TYR A 9 1.85 2.88 -8.15
CA TYR A 9 1.00 1.97 -7.40
C TYR A 9 0.28 0.99 -8.32
N LYS A 10 -0.11 -0.15 -7.75
CA LYS A 10 -1.03 -1.10 -8.37
C LYS A 10 -2.37 -1.05 -7.65
N VAL A 11 -3.45 -0.99 -8.42
CA VAL A 11 -4.81 -0.96 -7.88
C VAL A 11 -5.53 -2.27 -8.17
N PHE A 12 -6.17 -2.82 -7.14
CA PHE A 12 -7.09 -3.94 -7.24
C PHE A 12 -8.46 -3.47 -6.77
N LYS A 13 -9.43 -3.40 -7.69
CA LYS A 13 -10.80 -3.00 -7.35
C LYS A 13 -11.70 -4.22 -7.27
N THR A 14 -12.42 -4.32 -6.17
CA THR A 14 -13.57 -5.23 -6.00
C THR A 14 -14.85 -4.41 -5.91
N LYS A 15 -16.01 -5.07 -5.91
CA LYS A 15 -17.31 -4.38 -5.76
C LYS A 15 -17.48 -3.62 -4.44
N LYS A 16 -16.70 -3.98 -3.41
CA LYS A 16 -16.84 -3.44 -2.04
C LYS A 16 -15.59 -2.72 -1.52
N LEU A 17 -14.45 -2.90 -2.18
CA LEU A 17 -13.15 -2.47 -1.66
C LEU A 17 -12.16 -2.18 -2.78
N ALA A 18 -11.43 -1.08 -2.66
CA ALA A 18 -10.25 -0.79 -3.48
C ALA A 18 -8.96 -0.99 -2.69
N ILE A 19 -8.04 -1.78 -3.21
CA ILE A 19 -6.72 -2.00 -2.62
C ILE A 19 -5.69 -1.25 -3.48
N TYR A 20 -4.94 -0.35 -2.85
CA TYR A 20 -3.86 0.42 -3.47
C TYR A 20 -2.54 -0.10 -2.91
N TYR A 21 -1.74 -0.76 -3.74
CA TYR A 21 -0.41 -1.22 -3.38
C TYR A 21 0.62 -0.21 -3.88
N LEU A 22 1.25 0.53 -2.97
CA LEU A 22 2.27 1.51 -3.29
C LEU A 22 3.62 0.81 -3.49
N PHE A 23 4.34 1.16 -4.55
CA PHE A 23 5.71 0.67 -4.76
C PHE A 23 6.75 1.56 -4.09
N ASP A 24 6.41 2.84 -3.95
CA ASP A 24 7.29 3.84 -3.38
C ASP A 24 6.83 4.21 -1.97
N ASP A 25 7.81 4.48 -1.10
CA ASP A 25 7.59 4.98 0.25
C ASP A 25 7.02 6.39 0.19
N THR A 26 5.69 6.46 0.12
CA THR A 26 4.94 7.71 -0.03
C THR A 26 4.25 8.06 1.27
N GLU A 27 4.21 9.35 1.61
CA GLU A 27 3.38 9.84 2.69
C GLU A 27 1.91 9.85 2.28
N ILE A 28 1.07 9.21 3.09
CA ILE A 28 -0.37 9.25 2.91
C ILE A 28 -0.89 10.44 3.73
N GLY A 29 -1.22 11.54 3.05
CA GLY A 29 -1.74 12.76 3.68
C GLY A 29 -3.17 12.65 4.23
N GLN A 30 -3.75 11.45 4.28
CA GLN A 30 -5.07 11.18 4.86
C GLN A 30 -4.92 10.32 6.11
N ILE A 31 -5.69 10.65 7.14
CA ILE A 31 -5.70 9.90 8.40
C ILE A 31 -6.48 8.59 8.17
N PRO A 32 -5.85 7.41 8.30
CA PRO A 32 -6.56 6.13 8.19
C PRO A 32 -7.44 5.90 9.42
N GLU A 33 -8.50 5.12 9.26
CA GLU A 33 -9.31 4.64 10.40
C GLU A 33 -8.52 3.64 11.25
N LYS A 34 -7.67 2.86 10.59
CA LYS A 34 -6.80 1.89 11.23
C LYS A 34 -5.49 1.74 10.48
N LYS A 35 -4.40 1.64 11.23
CA LYS A 35 -3.07 1.28 10.71
C LYS A 35 -2.65 -0.07 11.30
N VAL A 36 -2.14 -0.97 10.46
CA VAL A 36 -1.61 -2.28 10.88
C VAL A 36 -0.26 -2.50 10.21
N VAL A 37 0.71 -3.03 10.94
CA VAL A 37 2.01 -3.43 10.41
C VAL A 37 2.12 -4.95 10.45
N ARG A 38 2.35 -5.60 9.31
CA ARG A 38 2.47 -7.07 9.23
C ARG A 38 3.28 -7.49 8.02
N GLY A 39 4.20 -8.43 8.21
CA GLY A 39 4.95 -9.07 7.12
C GLY A 39 5.69 -8.07 6.23
N GLY A 40 6.36 -7.08 6.82
CA GLY A 40 7.12 -6.06 6.07
C GLY A 40 6.28 -5.00 5.36
N HIS A 41 4.97 -4.94 5.64
CA HIS A 41 4.04 -3.99 5.03
C HIS A 41 3.25 -3.22 6.08
N GLU A 42 2.96 -1.96 5.77
CA GLU A 42 2.01 -1.11 6.47
C GLU A 42 0.68 -1.10 5.70
N PHE A 43 -0.40 -1.41 6.42
CA PHE A 43 -1.76 -1.43 5.91
C PHE A 43 -2.54 -0.26 6.53
N TYR A 44 -3.03 0.62 5.68
CA TYR A 44 -3.82 1.79 6.02
C TYR A 44 -5.26 1.52 5.58
N PHE A 45 -6.15 1.30 6.53
CA PHE A 45 -7.55 1.02 6.27
C PHE A 45 -8.37 2.32 6.28
N PHE A 46 -9.16 2.48 5.24
CA PHE A 46 -10.17 3.50 5.04
C PHE A 46 -11.50 2.78 4.75
N LYS A 47 -12.62 3.45 5.00
CA LYS A 47 -13.99 2.92 4.84
C LYS A 47 -14.16 1.97 3.65
N ASP A 48 -13.75 2.40 2.45
CA ASP A 48 -13.92 1.66 1.19
C ASP A 48 -12.57 1.36 0.50
N ALA A 49 -11.45 1.51 1.20
CA ALA A 49 -10.12 1.31 0.61
C ALA A 49 -9.06 0.82 1.60
N VAL A 50 -8.10 0.05 1.10
CA VAL A 50 -6.88 -0.29 1.85
C VAL A 50 -5.68 0.20 1.04
N VAL A 51 -4.78 0.93 1.68
CA VAL A 51 -3.47 1.24 1.11
C VAL A 51 -2.41 0.39 1.77
N ILE A 52 -1.62 -0.28 0.94
CA ILE A 52 -0.53 -1.15 1.36
C ILE A 52 0.76 -0.49 0.93
N LYS A 53 1.67 -0.33 1.89
CA LYS A 53 2.96 0.31 1.69
C LYS A 53 4.06 -0.62 2.18
N PRO A 54 5.11 -0.89 1.39
CA PRO A 54 6.26 -1.65 1.86
C PRO A 54 7.05 -0.83 2.89
N ILE A 55 7.55 -1.48 3.94
CA ILE A 55 8.48 -0.88 4.89
C ILE A 55 9.87 -0.94 4.27
N LYS A 56 10.49 0.21 3.97
CA LYS A 56 11.80 0.29 3.28
C LYS A 56 12.89 -0.55 3.94
N GLU A 57 12.92 -0.66 5.27
CA GLU A 57 13.89 -1.50 6.00
C GLU A 57 13.77 -2.99 5.68
N THR A 58 12.58 -3.48 5.32
CA THR A 58 12.34 -4.88 4.95
C THR A 58 12.08 -5.08 3.46
N SER A 59 12.12 -4.01 2.67
CA SER A 59 11.93 -4.03 1.21
C SER A 59 13.27 -4.18 0.47
N GLN A 60 14.24 -4.86 1.09
CA GLN A 60 15.23 -5.61 0.32
C GLN A 60 14.47 -6.77 -0.33
N ALA A 61 13.99 -6.49 -1.53
CA ALA A 61 13.57 -7.41 -2.55
C ALA A 61 13.34 -8.86 -2.06
N GLN A 62 12.07 -9.20 -1.82
CA GLN A 62 11.62 -10.53 -2.17
C GLN A 62 11.65 -10.57 -3.71
N GLU A 63 12.86 -10.69 -4.28
CA GLU A 63 13.03 -11.09 -5.66
C GLU A 63 12.25 -12.40 -5.78
N ALA A 64 11.17 -12.36 -6.56
CA ALA A 64 10.49 -13.58 -6.91
C ALA A 64 11.55 -14.53 -7.48
N PRO A 65 11.58 -15.82 -7.08
CA PRO A 65 12.47 -16.76 -7.72
C PRO A 65 12.11 -16.77 -9.20
N SER A 66 13.01 -16.25 -10.04
CA SER A 66 12.90 -16.38 -11.48
C SER A 66 13.24 -17.83 -11.78
N THR A 67 12.20 -18.66 -11.88
CA THR A 67 12.30 -20.01 -12.47
C THR A 67 12.70 -19.94 -13.94
#